data_AF-A0A358KK60-F1
#
_entry.id   AF-A0A358KK60-F1
#
_cell.length_a   1.000
_cell.length_b   1.000
_cell.length_c   1.000
_cell.angle_alpha   90.00
_cell.angle_beta   90.00
_cell.angle_gamma   90.00
#
_symmetry.space_group_name_H-M   'P 1'
#
loop_
_entity.id
_entity.type
_entity.pdbx_description
1 polymer ?
#
loop_
_entity_poly.entity_id
_entity_poly.type
_entity_poly.pdbx_seq_one_letter_code
_entity_poly.pdbx_strand_id
1 'polypeptide(L)'
;MKNLSTVFCFLLGLGQALGQEDPSASLFGLDNVVDVHITISSEEWAKLQPPADVRIDDQAVGKAFEDLIEDAMAGGHFRSEKSTRPGLAGYLGVDHQYGRGDVEIDGETVKNVGVRYKGNGTFIEGHMGGRYSFKIDFNEYVKGQEFRGMTKINLNNNITDPSLMREALSYEFFREASIPASRVGYARVKLTIPGETEAKPVGLYTVVEQKDKRFLRRNYGSAKGLLMKPSTFGLFRYFGEDWAEYEIGFVPKT
;
A
#
# COMPACT_ATOMS: atom_id res chain seq x y z
N MET A 1 13.92 2.92 -70.91
CA MET A 1 15.15 2.18 -70.54
C MET A 1 15.82 2.86 -69.37
N LYS A 2 15.74 2.28 -68.17
CA LYS A 2 16.70 2.42 -67.06
C LYS A 2 16.33 1.33 -66.04
N ASN A 3 17.16 0.28 -66.02
CA ASN A 3 17.12 -0.78 -65.01
C ASN A 3 17.65 -0.23 -63.69
N LEU A 4 17.03 -0.59 -62.57
CA LEU A 4 17.75 -0.72 -61.31
C LEU A 4 17.20 -1.93 -60.56
N SER A 5 18.09 -2.89 -60.34
CA SER A 5 17.92 -4.09 -59.54
C SER A 5 18.12 -3.72 -58.06
N THR A 6 17.20 -4.12 -57.19
CA THR A 6 17.50 -4.32 -55.76
C THR A 6 16.77 -5.58 -55.28
N VAL A 7 17.56 -6.47 -54.68
CA VAL A 7 17.21 -7.76 -54.12
C VAL A 7 17.49 -7.70 -52.60
N PHE A 8 16.75 -8.49 -51.82
CA PHE A 8 16.82 -8.74 -50.35
C PHE A 8 16.23 -7.64 -49.43
N CYS A 9 15.41 -7.95 -48.42
CA CYS A 9 15.60 -8.98 -47.39
C CYS A 9 14.34 -9.79 -47.01
N PHE A 10 14.64 -10.97 -46.47
CA PHE A 10 13.77 -12.04 -45.97
C PHE A 10 12.96 -11.69 -44.71
N LEU A 11 11.83 -12.40 -44.58
CA LEU A 11 10.96 -12.60 -43.42
C LEU A 11 11.70 -12.98 -42.12
N LEU A 12 11.15 -12.55 -40.97
CA LEU A 12 11.08 -13.17 -39.63
C LEU A 12 10.36 -12.12 -38.75
N GLY A 13 9.22 -12.33 -38.07
CA GLY A 13 8.66 -13.51 -37.45
C GLY A 13 8.53 -13.22 -35.94
N LEU A 14 7.29 -13.35 -35.43
CA LEU A 14 6.92 -13.53 -34.00
C LEU A 14 7.00 -12.29 -33.08
N GLY A 15 5.98 -11.91 -32.34
CA GLY A 15 4.66 -12.51 -32.18
C GLY A 15 3.73 -11.48 -31.54
N GLN A 16 2.44 -11.59 -31.87
CA GLN A 16 1.41 -11.13 -30.97
C GLN A 16 1.65 -11.88 -29.66
N ALA A 17 2.15 -11.19 -28.64
CA ALA A 17 1.95 -11.63 -27.27
C ALA A 17 0.44 -11.69 -27.12
N LEU A 18 -0.13 -12.90 -27.26
CA LEU A 18 -1.49 -13.18 -26.82
C LEU A 18 -1.57 -12.62 -25.41
N GLY A 19 -2.32 -11.54 -25.26
CA GLY A 19 -2.43 -10.80 -24.01
C GLY A 19 -2.90 -11.77 -22.95
N GLN A 20 -1.97 -12.26 -22.14
CA GLN A 20 -2.33 -12.98 -20.95
C GLN A 20 -3.08 -11.94 -20.10
N GLU A 21 -4.38 -12.17 -19.90
CA GLU A 21 -5.19 -11.30 -19.06
C GLU A 21 -4.44 -11.09 -17.74
N ASP A 22 -4.28 -9.82 -17.35
CA ASP A 22 -3.65 -9.51 -16.08
C ASP A 22 -4.49 -10.18 -14.97
N PRO A 23 -3.95 -11.20 -14.28
CA PRO A 23 -4.74 -11.98 -13.32
C PRO A 23 -5.26 -11.10 -12.19
N SER A 24 -4.61 -9.97 -11.92
CA SER A 24 -5.01 -9.00 -10.90
C SER A 24 -6.10 -8.03 -11.35
N ALA A 25 -6.50 -8.03 -12.64
CA ALA A 25 -7.50 -7.10 -13.16
C ALA A 25 -8.83 -7.19 -12.40
N SER A 26 -9.22 -8.39 -11.98
CA SER A 26 -10.44 -8.63 -11.18
C SER A 26 -10.40 -8.07 -9.76
N LEU A 27 -9.29 -7.47 -9.30
CA LEU A 27 -9.21 -6.75 -8.03
C LEU A 27 -9.49 -5.26 -8.16
N PHE A 28 -9.52 -4.74 -9.39
CA PHE A 28 -9.55 -3.31 -9.68
C PHE A 28 -10.69 -2.98 -10.65
N GLY A 29 -11.04 -1.69 -10.73
CA GLY A 29 -12.22 -1.18 -11.44
C GLY A 29 -13.11 -0.38 -10.51
N LEU A 30 -13.62 0.77 -10.97
CA LEU A 30 -14.50 1.63 -10.16
C LEU A 30 -15.88 1.00 -9.89
N ASP A 31 -16.30 0.06 -10.73
CA ASP A 31 -17.51 -0.74 -10.63
C ASP A 31 -17.30 -2.09 -9.93
N ASN A 32 -16.06 -2.38 -9.54
CA ASN A 32 -15.70 -3.66 -8.95
C ASN A 32 -15.70 -3.58 -7.42
N VAL A 33 -16.44 -4.49 -6.78
CA VAL A 33 -16.52 -4.62 -5.33
C VAL A 33 -16.27 -6.07 -4.94
N VAL A 34 -15.05 -6.36 -4.48
CA VAL A 34 -14.67 -7.70 -4.03
C VAL A 34 -15.10 -7.95 -2.58
N ASP A 35 -15.39 -9.19 -2.24
CA ASP A 35 -15.61 -9.60 -0.85
C ASP A 35 -14.30 -10.09 -0.24
N VAL A 36 -13.85 -9.44 0.84
CA VAL A 36 -12.62 -9.79 1.55
C VAL A 36 -12.97 -10.26 2.96
N HIS A 37 -12.60 -11.50 3.29
CA HIS A 37 -12.73 -12.05 4.63
C HIS A 37 -11.35 -12.33 5.21
N ILE A 38 -11.02 -11.60 6.29
CA ILE A 38 -9.80 -11.79 7.06
C ILE A 38 -10.11 -12.72 8.24
N THR A 39 -9.36 -13.81 8.38
CA THR A 39 -9.40 -14.68 9.56
C THR A 39 -8.05 -14.66 10.24
N ILE A 40 -8.01 -14.34 11.54
CA ILE A 40 -6.77 -14.16 12.30
C ILE A 40 -7.00 -14.60 13.75
N SER A 41 -6.04 -15.31 14.34
CA SER A 41 -6.16 -15.74 15.75
C SER A 41 -6.06 -14.54 16.69
N SER A 42 -6.58 -14.68 17.92
CA SER A 42 -6.47 -13.63 18.95
C SER A 42 -5.02 -13.22 19.23
N GLU A 43 -4.10 -14.19 19.28
CA GLU A 43 -2.67 -13.94 19.49
C GLU A 43 -2.07 -13.10 18.36
N GLU A 44 -2.38 -13.43 17.11
CA GLU A 44 -1.88 -12.70 15.94
C GLU A 44 -2.57 -11.33 15.81
N TRP A 45 -3.84 -11.23 16.17
CA TRP A 45 -4.59 -9.96 16.21
C TRP A 45 -4.03 -8.98 17.25
N ALA A 46 -3.59 -9.49 18.40
CA ALA A 46 -2.95 -8.68 19.44
C ALA A 46 -1.68 -7.98 18.93
N LYS A 47 -0.92 -8.62 18.03
CA LYS A 47 0.28 -8.02 17.42
C LYS A 47 -0.04 -6.78 16.59
N LEU A 48 -1.22 -6.70 15.98
CA LEU A 48 -1.61 -5.54 15.16
C LEU A 48 -1.91 -4.31 16.02
N GLN A 49 -2.27 -4.48 17.29
CA GLN A 49 -2.64 -3.36 18.16
C GLN A 49 -1.42 -2.47 18.44
N PRO A 50 -1.62 -1.16 18.69
CA PRO A 50 -0.52 -0.31 19.13
C PRO A 50 0.13 -0.89 20.40
N PRO A 51 1.44 -0.66 20.62
CA PRO A 51 2.11 -1.09 21.83
C PRO A 51 1.39 -0.59 23.09
N ALA A 52 1.37 -1.39 24.15
CA ALA A 52 0.57 -1.11 25.36
C ALA A 52 1.00 0.19 26.09
N ASP A 53 2.27 0.59 25.92
CA ASP A 53 2.84 1.82 26.46
C ASP A 53 2.57 3.06 25.59
N VAL A 54 2.10 2.86 24.35
CA VAL A 54 1.75 3.95 23.45
C VAL A 54 0.33 4.42 23.72
N ARG A 55 0.21 5.67 24.20
CA ARG A 55 -1.07 6.36 24.30
C ARG A 55 -1.43 7.02 22.99
N ILE A 56 -2.66 6.80 22.56
CA ILE A 56 -3.26 7.49 21.42
C ILE A 56 -4.48 8.20 21.99
N ASP A 57 -4.28 9.37 22.57
CA ASP A 57 -5.34 10.25 23.07
C ASP A 57 -5.06 11.69 22.59
N ASP A 58 -6.00 12.60 22.79
CA ASP A 58 -5.89 13.98 22.27
C ASP A 58 -4.60 14.68 22.75
N GLN A 59 -4.17 14.44 23.98
CA GLN A 59 -2.96 15.04 24.54
C GLN A 59 -1.70 14.46 23.90
N ALA A 60 -1.61 13.12 23.80
CA ALA A 60 -0.47 12.45 23.19
C ALA A 60 -0.36 12.79 21.69
N VAL A 61 -1.49 12.82 20.98
CA VAL A 61 -1.56 13.21 19.56
C VAL A 61 -1.18 14.68 19.38
N GLY A 62 -1.65 15.57 20.26
CA GLY A 62 -1.26 16.98 20.27
C GLY A 62 0.24 17.16 20.44
N LYS A 63 0.84 16.47 21.43
CA LYS A 63 2.29 16.51 21.65
C LYS A 63 3.08 15.94 20.47
N ALA A 64 2.62 14.83 19.87
CA ALA A 64 3.25 14.27 18.68
C ALA A 64 3.18 15.22 17.48
N PHE A 65 2.13 16.04 17.38
CA PHE A 65 2.01 17.07 16.34
C PHE A 65 2.94 18.26 16.60
N GLU A 66 3.11 18.68 17.86
CA GLU A 66 4.11 19.67 18.25
C GLU A 66 5.53 19.19 17.91
N ASP A 67 5.92 17.98 18.33
CA ASP A 67 7.23 17.38 18.04
C ASP A 67 7.48 17.31 16.51
N LEU A 68 6.44 17.01 15.73
CA LEU A 68 6.48 16.99 14.26
C LEU A 68 6.72 18.39 13.68
N ILE A 69 6.04 19.42 14.19
CA ILE A 69 6.24 20.81 13.75
C ILE A 69 7.66 21.26 14.09
N GLU A 70 8.16 20.96 15.28
CA GLU A 70 9.52 21.28 15.70
C GLU A 70 10.54 20.62 14.76
N ASP A 71 10.38 19.33 14.44
CA ASP A 71 11.22 18.63 13.45
C ASP A 71 11.16 19.31 12.07
N ALA A 72 9.97 19.73 11.63
CA ALA A 72 9.80 20.44 10.36
C ALA A 72 10.54 21.78 10.34
N MET A 73 10.43 22.56 11.42
CA MET A 73 11.09 23.86 11.55
C MET A 73 12.62 23.74 11.65
N ALA A 74 13.11 22.67 12.27
CA ALA A 74 14.54 22.33 12.29
C ALA A 74 15.03 21.77 10.93
N GLY A 75 14.13 21.55 9.98
CA GLY A 75 14.46 21.10 8.64
C GLY A 75 14.68 19.59 8.54
N GLY A 76 14.19 18.80 9.49
CA GLY A 76 14.37 17.35 9.54
C GLY A 76 13.52 16.56 8.53
N HIS A 77 13.36 15.26 8.80
CA HIS A 77 12.94 14.25 7.82
C HIS A 77 11.60 13.57 8.14
N PHE A 78 10.72 14.23 8.89
CA PHE A 78 9.41 13.68 9.25
C PHE A 78 9.53 12.33 9.97
N ARG A 79 10.53 12.23 10.85
CA ARG A 79 10.92 11.00 11.55
C ARG A 79 11.28 11.33 12.99
N SER A 80 10.92 10.42 13.89
CA SER A 80 11.23 10.49 15.32
C SER A 80 12.07 9.28 15.72
N GLU A 81 12.93 9.44 16.73
CA GLU A 81 13.70 8.34 17.33
C GLU A 81 12.82 7.28 18.02
N LYS A 82 11.57 7.64 18.35
CA LYS A 82 10.61 6.74 18.97
C LYS A 82 10.17 5.58 18.05
N SER A 83 10.47 5.65 16.75
CA SER A 83 9.98 4.67 15.79
C SER A 83 10.90 4.47 14.59
N THR A 84 10.88 3.27 14.03
CA THR A 84 11.64 2.96 12.80
C THR A 84 11.00 3.54 11.53
N ARG A 85 9.74 3.99 11.61
CA ARG A 85 8.99 4.49 10.47
C ARG A 85 8.76 6.01 10.53
N PRO A 86 8.68 6.67 9.37
CA PRO A 86 8.33 8.07 9.33
C PRO A 86 6.82 8.29 9.50
N GLY A 87 6.50 9.53 9.85
CA GLY A 87 5.16 10.06 9.92
C GLY A 87 4.60 10.21 11.33
N LEU A 88 3.48 10.92 11.47
CA LEU A 88 2.87 11.27 12.76
C LEU A 88 2.71 10.09 13.73
N ALA A 89 2.33 8.90 13.26
CA ALA A 89 2.22 7.73 14.13
C ALA A 89 3.59 7.27 14.67
N GLY A 90 4.69 7.53 13.96
CA GLY A 90 6.05 7.30 14.46
C GLY A 90 6.43 8.25 15.60
N TYR A 91 5.92 9.49 15.63
CA TYR A 91 6.11 10.42 16.75
C TYR A 91 5.35 10.00 18.02
N LEU A 92 4.36 9.12 17.87
CA LEU A 92 3.69 8.41 18.96
C LEU A 92 4.43 7.13 19.37
N GLY A 93 5.50 6.73 18.67
CA GLY A 93 6.20 5.46 18.93
C GLY A 93 5.53 4.23 18.30
N VAL A 94 4.64 4.41 17.32
CA VAL A 94 3.92 3.29 16.71
C VAL A 94 4.69 2.72 15.52
N ASP A 95 5.28 1.55 15.72
CA ASP A 95 5.71 0.65 14.65
C ASP A 95 4.67 -0.44 14.41
N HIS A 96 3.91 -0.30 13.33
CA HIS A 96 2.90 -1.28 12.93
C HIS A 96 3.52 -2.66 12.69
N GLN A 97 2.94 -3.69 13.28
CA GLN A 97 3.40 -5.07 13.14
C GLN A 97 2.47 -5.90 12.25
N TYR A 98 3.01 -6.98 11.69
CA TYR A 98 2.23 -8.00 11.00
C TYR A 98 1.80 -9.09 11.99
N GLY A 99 0.54 -9.50 11.87
CA GLY A 99 0.04 -10.77 12.38
C GLY A 99 -0.22 -11.73 11.22
N ARG A 100 -0.04 -13.02 11.49
CA ARG A 100 -0.32 -14.10 10.53
C ARG A 100 -1.81 -14.46 10.55
N GLY A 101 -2.42 -14.49 9.36
CA GLY A 101 -3.80 -14.95 9.19
C GLY A 101 -4.04 -15.57 7.83
N ASP A 102 -5.30 -15.85 7.56
CA ASP A 102 -5.79 -16.30 6.25
C ASP A 102 -6.69 -15.21 5.68
N VAL A 103 -6.66 -15.03 4.36
CA VAL A 103 -7.50 -14.07 3.65
C VAL A 103 -8.20 -14.76 2.51
N GLU A 104 -9.53 -14.65 2.48
CA GLU A 104 -10.36 -15.05 1.35
C GLU A 104 -10.77 -13.81 0.56
N ILE A 105 -10.63 -13.87 -0.76
CA ILE A 105 -11.08 -12.81 -1.68
C ILE A 105 -11.93 -13.46 -2.76
N ASP A 106 -13.22 -13.10 -2.83
CA ASP A 106 -14.21 -13.67 -3.75
C ASP A 106 -14.25 -15.21 -3.73
N GLY A 107 -14.20 -15.82 -2.54
CA GLY A 107 -14.23 -17.28 -2.38
C GLY A 107 -12.89 -17.99 -2.57
N GLU A 108 -11.80 -17.27 -2.89
CA GLU A 108 -10.47 -17.85 -3.03
C GLU A 108 -9.62 -17.54 -1.78
N THR A 109 -9.31 -18.58 -1.00
CA THR A 109 -8.53 -18.45 0.25
C THR A 109 -7.02 -18.55 0.01
N VAL A 110 -6.28 -17.58 0.54
CA VAL A 110 -4.83 -17.63 0.68
C VAL A 110 -4.47 -17.74 2.16
N LYS A 111 -3.69 -18.77 2.50
CA LYS A 111 -3.28 -19.04 3.88
C LYS A 111 -1.92 -18.45 4.23
N ASN A 112 -1.72 -18.16 5.51
CA ASN A 112 -0.48 -17.64 6.08
C ASN A 112 -0.03 -16.29 5.50
N VAL A 113 -0.98 -15.38 5.34
CA VAL A 113 -0.73 -14.02 4.86
C VAL A 113 -0.35 -13.08 6.02
N GLY A 114 0.44 -12.07 5.73
CA GLY A 114 0.68 -10.94 6.63
C GLY A 114 -0.49 -9.97 6.62
N VAL A 115 -1.10 -9.74 7.77
CA VAL A 115 -2.13 -8.71 7.98
C VAL A 115 -1.58 -7.66 8.93
N ARG A 116 -1.68 -6.39 8.57
CA ARG A 116 -1.14 -5.28 9.36
C ARG A 116 -1.96 -4.02 9.21
N TYR A 117 -2.09 -3.22 10.28
CA TYR A 117 -2.60 -1.85 10.16
C TYR A 117 -1.64 -0.93 9.41
N LYS A 118 -2.18 0.07 8.70
CA LYS A 118 -1.39 1.10 8.03
C LYS A 118 -1.95 2.50 8.26
N GLY A 119 -1.09 3.48 8.08
CA GLY A 119 -1.45 4.90 8.11
C GLY A 119 -0.69 5.70 9.16
N ASN A 120 -0.92 7.01 9.10
CA ASN A 120 -0.53 7.99 10.11
C ASN A 120 -1.81 8.54 10.74
N GLY A 121 -2.31 9.68 10.28
CA GLY A 121 -3.59 10.25 10.74
C GLY A 121 -4.76 9.28 10.64
N THR A 122 -4.91 8.58 9.50
CA THR A 122 -5.99 7.59 9.31
C THR A 122 -5.90 6.39 10.25
N PHE A 123 -4.72 6.11 10.83
CA PHE A 123 -4.57 5.08 11.87
C PHE A 123 -5.01 5.62 13.23
N ILE A 124 -4.63 6.86 13.56
CA ILE A 124 -5.03 7.53 14.81
C ILE A 124 -6.56 7.70 14.84
N GLU A 125 -7.16 8.23 13.77
CA GLU A 125 -8.62 8.32 13.66
C GLU A 125 -9.27 6.93 13.64
N GLY A 126 -8.61 5.96 12.99
CA GLY A 126 -9.07 4.57 12.98
C GLY A 126 -9.08 3.94 14.37
N HIS A 127 -8.16 4.34 15.25
CA HIS A 127 -8.10 3.91 16.65
C HIS A 127 -9.29 4.43 17.45
N MET A 128 -9.65 5.71 17.24
CA MET A 128 -10.82 6.32 17.87
C MET A 128 -12.15 5.75 17.34
N GLY A 129 -12.23 5.54 16.04
CA GLY A 129 -13.46 5.14 15.35
C GLY A 129 -13.63 3.62 15.16
N GLY A 130 -12.67 2.81 15.60
CA GLY A 130 -12.69 1.35 15.42
C GLY A 130 -12.59 0.87 13.96
N ARG A 131 -12.03 1.69 13.06
CA ARG A 131 -11.94 1.39 11.61
C ARG A 131 -10.56 1.70 11.06
N TYR A 132 -9.71 0.69 11.02
CA TYR A 132 -8.33 0.81 10.52
C TYR A 132 -8.22 0.48 9.04
N SER A 133 -7.21 1.05 8.38
CA SER A 133 -6.75 0.56 7.08
C SER A 133 -5.86 -0.67 7.25
N PHE A 134 -5.96 -1.64 6.34
CA PHE A 134 -5.13 -2.84 6.35
C PHE A 134 -4.12 -2.85 5.19
N LYS A 135 -3.00 -3.53 5.42
CA LYS A 135 -2.13 -4.04 4.39
C LYS A 135 -2.19 -5.56 4.44
N ILE A 136 -2.45 -6.18 3.30
CA ILE A 136 -2.39 -7.62 3.12
C ILE A 136 -1.13 -7.95 2.32
N ASP A 137 -0.30 -8.82 2.88
CA ASP A 137 1.00 -9.19 2.35
C ASP A 137 1.08 -10.71 2.22
N PHE A 138 0.71 -11.20 1.04
CA PHE A 138 0.72 -12.63 0.73
C PHE A 138 2.13 -13.22 0.83
N ASN A 139 3.18 -12.40 0.69
CA ASN A 139 4.58 -12.83 0.67
C ASN A 139 5.31 -12.57 2.00
N GLU A 140 4.60 -12.21 3.06
CA GLU A 140 5.24 -11.92 4.35
C GLU A 140 5.83 -13.19 4.96
N TYR A 141 4.99 -14.21 5.17
CA TYR A 141 5.38 -15.46 5.83
C TYR A 141 5.67 -16.61 4.86
N VAL A 142 5.13 -16.58 3.63
CA VAL A 142 5.39 -17.59 2.60
C VAL A 142 6.12 -16.93 1.43
N LYS A 143 7.43 -17.16 1.31
CA LYS A 143 8.24 -16.51 0.27
C LYS A 143 7.82 -16.93 -1.13
N GLY A 144 7.57 -15.94 -1.99
CA GLY A 144 7.10 -16.12 -3.36
C GLY A 144 5.59 -16.31 -3.51
N GLN A 145 4.82 -16.34 -2.42
CA GLN A 145 3.35 -16.45 -2.50
C GLN A 145 2.74 -15.16 -3.08
N GLU A 146 1.83 -15.35 -4.01
CA GLU A 146 1.10 -14.30 -4.71
C GLU A 146 -0.39 -14.63 -4.71
N PHE A 147 -1.23 -13.61 -4.75
CA PHE A 147 -2.65 -13.73 -5.05
C PHE A 147 -2.93 -12.99 -6.35
N ARG A 148 -3.41 -13.71 -7.38
CA ARG A 148 -3.71 -13.13 -8.69
C ARG A 148 -2.57 -12.27 -9.25
N GLY A 149 -1.31 -12.72 -9.07
CA GLY A 149 -0.11 -12.00 -9.52
C GLY A 149 0.38 -10.86 -8.61
N MET A 150 -0.31 -10.58 -7.50
CA MET A 150 0.06 -9.56 -6.52
C MET A 150 0.70 -10.19 -5.28
N THR A 151 1.79 -9.62 -4.76
CA THR A 151 2.28 -10.00 -3.41
C THR A 151 1.64 -9.21 -2.29
N LYS A 152 1.07 -8.05 -2.61
CA LYS A 152 0.53 -7.11 -1.61
C LYS A 152 -0.64 -6.34 -2.18
N ILE A 153 -1.64 -6.12 -1.36
CA ILE A 153 -2.73 -5.16 -1.60
C ILE A 153 -2.92 -4.28 -0.36
N ASN A 154 -3.47 -3.09 -0.54
CA ASN A 154 -3.82 -2.20 0.56
C ASN A 154 -5.34 -2.03 0.60
N LEU A 155 -5.92 -2.06 1.79
CA LEU A 155 -7.33 -1.79 2.04
C LEU A 155 -7.42 -0.47 2.81
N ASN A 156 -7.81 0.60 2.12
CA ASN A 156 -7.89 1.94 2.69
C ASN A 156 -9.29 2.21 3.25
N ASN A 157 -9.35 2.67 4.49
CA ASN A 157 -10.60 2.87 5.24
C ASN A 157 -11.38 4.12 4.81
N ASN A 158 -10.77 5.05 4.07
CA ASN A 158 -11.35 6.34 3.68
C ASN A 158 -11.97 7.13 4.85
N ILE A 159 -11.43 7.00 6.06
CA ILE A 159 -12.07 7.54 7.27
C ILE A 159 -12.25 9.07 7.26
N THR A 160 -11.38 9.79 6.55
CA THR A 160 -11.45 11.25 6.35
C THR A 160 -12.24 11.68 5.13
N ASP A 161 -12.75 10.74 4.33
CA ASP A 161 -13.48 11.01 3.08
C ASP A 161 -14.94 10.55 3.20
N PRO A 162 -15.88 11.45 3.51
CA PRO A 162 -17.31 11.11 3.61
C PRO A 162 -17.91 10.50 2.34
N SER A 163 -17.30 10.70 1.17
CA SER A 163 -17.78 10.14 -0.10
C SER A 163 -17.28 8.72 -0.36
N LEU A 164 -16.19 8.30 0.28
CA LEU A 164 -15.43 7.07 -0.03
C LEU A 164 -14.96 6.96 -1.49
N MET A 165 -14.98 8.05 -2.25
CA MET A 165 -14.73 8.05 -3.70
C MET A 165 -13.53 8.90 -4.11
N ARG A 166 -13.07 9.85 -3.28
CA ARG A 166 -12.03 10.81 -3.69
C ARG A 166 -10.73 10.10 -4.05
N GLU A 167 -10.31 9.11 -3.27
CA GLU A 167 -9.11 8.34 -3.57
C GLU A 167 -9.25 7.56 -4.89
N ALA A 168 -10.34 6.81 -5.05
CA ALA A 168 -10.55 5.97 -6.22
C ALA A 168 -10.62 6.81 -7.52
N LEU A 169 -11.42 7.88 -7.51
CA LEU A 169 -11.56 8.79 -8.66
C LEU A 169 -10.26 9.52 -8.98
N SER A 170 -9.47 9.90 -7.96
CA SER A 170 -8.18 10.56 -8.20
C SER A 170 -7.22 9.60 -8.90
N TYR A 171 -7.09 8.36 -8.43
CA TYR A 171 -6.25 7.36 -9.08
C TYR A 171 -6.71 7.06 -10.50
N GLU A 172 -8.02 6.98 -10.75
CA GLU A 172 -8.56 6.82 -12.11
C GLU A 172 -8.17 7.98 -13.00
N PHE A 173 -8.46 9.20 -12.57
CA PHE A 173 -8.18 10.42 -13.32
C PHE A 173 -6.71 10.53 -13.73
N PHE A 174 -5.78 10.24 -12.81
CA PHE A 174 -4.35 10.22 -13.14
C PHE A 174 -4.02 9.19 -14.23
N ARG A 175 -4.60 7.98 -14.18
CA ARG A 175 -4.34 6.95 -15.19
C ARG A 175 -4.95 7.30 -16.54
N GLU A 176 -6.16 7.87 -16.57
CA GLU A 176 -6.77 8.39 -17.81
C GLU A 176 -5.91 9.49 -18.44
N ALA A 177 -5.29 10.33 -17.61
CA ALA A 177 -4.31 11.33 -18.03
C ALA A 177 -2.92 10.73 -18.38
N SER A 178 -2.79 9.40 -18.47
CA SER A 178 -1.53 8.69 -18.74
C SER A 178 -0.41 8.94 -17.71
N ILE A 179 -0.76 9.33 -16.49
CA ILE A 179 0.17 9.46 -15.37
C ILE A 179 0.17 8.14 -14.58
N PRO A 180 1.34 7.49 -14.41
CA PRO A 180 1.43 6.23 -13.66
C PRO A 180 0.89 6.36 -12.23
N ALA A 181 -0.24 5.70 -11.99
CA ALA A 181 -0.90 5.68 -10.70
C ALA A 181 -1.40 4.26 -10.37
N SER A 182 -1.59 3.99 -9.08
CA SER A 182 -2.08 2.68 -8.63
C SER A 182 -3.45 2.41 -9.24
N ARG A 183 -3.69 1.15 -9.61
CA ARG A 183 -5.06 0.68 -9.86
C ARG A 183 -5.83 0.60 -8.55
N VAL A 184 -7.13 0.79 -8.64
CA VAL A 184 -8.04 0.85 -7.50
C VAL A 184 -9.33 0.10 -7.79
N GLY A 185 -9.95 -0.42 -6.73
CA GLY A 185 -11.31 -0.96 -6.73
C GLY A 185 -11.90 -0.84 -5.33
N TYR A 186 -13.01 -1.51 -5.06
CA TYR A 186 -13.64 -1.51 -3.74
C TYR A 186 -13.65 -2.91 -3.10
N ALA A 187 -13.68 -2.96 -1.78
CA ALA A 187 -13.80 -4.20 -1.01
C ALA A 187 -14.81 -4.08 0.14
N ARG A 188 -15.70 -5.07 0.27
CA ARG A 188 -16.45 -5.29 1.51
C ARG A 188 -15.61 -6.18 2.41
N VAL A 189 -15.20 -5.64 3.56
CA VAL A 189 -14.28 -6.35 4.47
C VAL A 189 -15.05 -6.92 5.66
N LYS A 190 -14.80 -8.20 5.96
CA LYS A 190 -15.25 -8.90 7.18
C LYS A 190 -14.06 -9.48 7.93
N LEU A 191 -14.22 -9.62 9.24
CA LEU A 191 -13.20 -10.13 10.16
C LEU A 191 -13.73 -11.27 11.01
N THR A 192 -12.99 -12.37 11.07
CA THR A 192 -13.15 -13.43 12.05
C THR A 192 -11.91 -13.48 12.96
N ILE A 193 -12.15 -13.46 14.27
CA ILE A 193 -11.19 -13.79 15.31
C ILE A 193 -11.80 -14.98 16.08
N PRO A 194 -11.34 -16.21 15.83
CA PRO A 194 -11.95 -17.41 16.42
C PRO A 194 -12.09 -17.29 17.94
N GLY A 195 -13.30 -17.49 18.45
CA GLY A 195 -13.63 -17.35 19.88
C GLY A 195 -14.00 -15.94 20.35
N GLU A 196 -13.79 -14.91 19.52
CA GLU A 196 -14.10 -13.50 19.86
C GLU A 196 -15.08 -12.83 18.89
N THR A 197 -14.93 -13.07 17.59
CA THR A 197 -15.70 -12.39 16.54
C THR A 197 -15.87 -13.31 15.34
N GLU A 198 -17.09 -13.48 14.86
CA GLU A 198 -17.41 -14.34 13.70
C GLU A 198 -17.93 -13.47 12.55
N ALA A 199 -17.20 -13.44 11.42
CA ALA A 199 -17.56 -12.78 10.17
C ALA A 199 -18.11 -11.34 10.31
N LYS A 200 -17.59 -10.57 11.28
CA LYS A 200 -18.04 -9.21 11.57
C LYS A 200 -17.72 -8.28 10.40
N PRO A 201 -18.71 -7.60 9.82
CA PRO A 201 -18.45 -6.56 8.83
C PRO A 201 -17.62 -5.43 9.43
N VAL A 202 -16.49 -5.11 8.80
CA VAL A 202 -15.61 -3.98 9.16
C VAL A 202 -15.94 -2.75 8.30
N GLY A 203 -16.43 -2.96 7.07
CA GLY A 203 -16.98 -1.89 6.23
C GLY A 203 -16.54 -1.98 4.77
N LEU A 204 -16.83 -0.90 4.01
CA LEU A 204 -16.37 -0.72 2.63
C LEU A 204 -14.99 -0.07 2.61
N TYR A 205 -14.09 -0.56 1.77
CA TYR A 205 -12.71 -0.10 1.66
C TYR A 205 -12.36 0.16 0.19
N THR A 206 -11.35 1.00 -0.06
CA THR A 206 -10.70 1.03 -1.37
C THR A 206 -9.59 -0.02 -1.40
N VAL A 207 -9.63 -0.94 -2.35
CA VAL A 207 -8.49 -1.81 -2.68
C VAL A 207 -7.53 -1.00 -3.52
N VAL A 208 -6.28 -0.85 -3.06
CA VAL A 208 -5.25 -0.08 -3.77
C VAL A 208 -4.07 -0.96 -4.09
N GLU A 209 -3.69 -0.97 -5.37
CA GLU A 209 -2.50 -1.64 -5.88
C GLU A 209 -1.25 -1.15 -5.13
N GLN A 210 -0.47 -2.09 -4.60
CA GLN A 210 0.81 -1.76 -3.98
C GLN A 210 1.80 -1.29 -5.05
N LYS A 211 2.40 -0.10 -4.84
CA LYS A 211 3.57 0.32 -5.60
C LYS A 211 4.77 -0.54 -5.20
N ASP A 212 5.20 -1.39 -6.12
CA ASP A 212 6.36 -2.28 -6.02
C ASP A 212 6.96 -2.57 -7.41
N LYS A 213 7.81 -3.60 -7.53
CA LYS A 213 8.43 -4.01 -8.80
C LYS A 213 7.40 -4.39 -9.89
N ARG A 214 6.20 -4.84 -9.53
CA ARG A 214 5.12 -5.19 -10.46
C ARG A 214 4.46 -3.92 -11.00
N PHE A 215 4.22 -2.95 -10.12
CA PHE A 215 3.78 -1.62 -10.53
C PHE A 215 4.77 -0.99 -11.52
N LEU A 216 6.08 -1.05 -11.23
CA LEU A 216 7.10 -0.52 -12.15
C LEU A 216 7.05 -1.23 -13.51
N ARG A 217 7.03 -2.57 -13.51
CA ARG A 217 6.97 -3.36 -14.75
C ARG A 217 5.72 -3.04 -15.58
N ARG A 218 4.55 -2.90 -14.94
CA ARG A 218 3.28 -2.59 -15.61
C ARG A 218 3.29 -1.22 -16.28
N ASN A 219 3.86 -0.19 -15.63
CA ASN A 219 3.80 1.18 -16.12
C ASN A 219 5.02 1.61 -16.97
N TYR A 220 6.17 0.96 -16.78
CA TYR A 220 7.43 1.36 -17.43
C TYR A 220 8.10 0.23 -18.23
N GLY A 221 7.48 -0.95 -18.33
CA GLY A 221 8.02 -2.11 -19.05
C GLY A 221 9.19 -2.81 -18.34
N SER A 222 9.62 -2.31 -17.18
CA SER A 222 10.76 -2.86 -16.42
C SER A 222 10.52 -2.78 -14.92
N ALA A 223 10.99 -3.80 -14.20
CA ALA A 223 11.03 -3.79 -12.74
C ALA A 223 12.31 -3.15 -12.16
N LYS A 224 13.25 -2.75 -13.03
CA LYS A 224 14.50 -2.09 -12.64
C LYS A 224 14.25 -0.60 -12.42
N GLY A 225 14.84 -0.04 -11.38
CA GLY A 225 14.76 1.39 -11.06
C GLY A 225 14.66 1.62 -9.55
N LEU A 226 14.81 2.89 -9.17
CA LEU A 226 14.69 3.35 -7.80
C LEU A 226 13.24 3.76 -7.53
N LEU A 227 12.51 2.97 -6.73
CA LEU A 227 11.20 3.35 -6.22
C LEU A 227 11.39 3.94 -4.82
N MET A 228 10.94 5.18 -4.62
CA MET A 228 11.01 5.88 -3.34
C MET A 228 9.61 6.18 -2.82
N LYS A 229 9.48 6.27 -1.50
CA LYS A 229 8.29 6.79 -0.82
C LYS A 229 8.67 8.05 -0.05
N PRO A 230 8.63 9.23 -0.70
CA PRO A 230 8.91 10.49 -0.02
C PRO A 230 8.07 10.63 1.25
N SER A 231 8.77 10.75 2.37
CA SER A 231 8.25 10.93 3.72
C SER A 231 9.10 12.03 4.35
N THR A 232 8.92 13.25 3.86
CA THR A 232 9.73 14.43 4.21
C THR A 232 8.84 15.68 4.15
N PHE A 233 9.22 16.74 4.87
CA PHE A 233 8.52 18.03 4.88
C PHE A 233 8.72 18.86 3.61
N GLY A 234 9.72 18.54 2.79
CA GLY A 234 9.98 19.27 1.55
C GLY A 234 10.51 18.36 0.46
N LEU A 235 9.70 18.12 -0.56
CA LEU A 235 10.15 17.44 -1.78
C LEU A 235 11.25 18.27 -2.45
N PHE A 236 12.27 17.59 -2.97
CA PHE A 236 13.39 18.19 -3.71
C PHE A 236 14.32 19.12 -2.92
N ARG A 237 14.27 19.10 -1.58
CA ARG A 237 15.30 19.75 -0.76
C ARG A 237 16.66 19.11 -1.00
N TYR A 238 17.69 19.95 -1.07
CA TYR A 238 19.07 19.51 -1.13
C TYR A 238 19.57 19.25 0.29
N PHE A 239 19.91 17.99 0.59
CA PHE A 239 20.43 17.55 1.90
C PHE A 239 21.96 17.42 1.93
N GLY A 240 22.64 17.93 0.91
CA GLY A 240 24.08 17.71 0.70
C GLY A 240 24.36 16.56 -0.26
N GLU A 241 25.62 16.15 -0.33
CA GLU A 241 26.10 15.09 -1.23
C GLU A 241 25.97 13.68 -0.63
N ASP A 242 25.74 13.58 0.69
CA ASP A 242 25.60 12.28 1.37
C ASP A 242 24.22 11.67 1.10
N TRP A 243 24.21 10.51 0.46
CA TRP A 243 22.99 9.77 0.15
C TRP A 243 22.23 9.33 1.41
N ALA A 244 22.91 9.09 2.53
CA ALA A 244 22.28 8.62 3.76
C ALA A 244 21.16 9.55 4.25
N GLU A 245 21.33 10.87 4.09
CA GLU A 245 20.32 11.88 4.45
C GLU A 245 19.05 11.76 3.58
N TYR A 246 19.20 11.38 2.31
CA TYR A 246 18.08 11.17 1.41
C TYR A 246 17.36 9.85 1.72
N GLU A 247 18.06 8.80 2.16
CA GLU A 247 17.41 7.53 2.51
C GLU A 247 16.38 7.68 3.63
N ILE A 248 16.67 8.56 4.60
CA ILE A 248 15.77 8.87 5.72
C ILE A 248 14.46 9.48 5.19
N GLY A 249 14.56 10.51 4.34
CA GLY A 249 13.41 11.29 3.85
C GLY A 249 12.69 10.69 2.64
N PHE A 250 13.36 9.90 1.81
CA PHE A 250 12.80 9.35 0.57
C PHE A 250 12.45 7.86 0.66
N VAL A 251 12.96 7.15 1.68
CA VAL A 251 12.59 5.77 2.02
C VAL A 251 12.54 4.84 0.79
N PRO A 252 13.72 4.48 0.23
CA PRO A 252 13.82 3.58 -0.92
C PRO A 252 13.09 2.25 -0.73
N LYS A 253 12.58 1.69 -1.82
CA LYS A 253 11.77 0.45 -1.86
C LYS A 253 12.34 -0.62 -2.79
N THR A 254 13.20 -0.23 -3.74
CA THR A 254 13.83 -1.14 -4.71
C THR A 254 15.24 -0.68 -5.04
#